data_AF-A0A949AAA6-F1
#
_entry.id   AF-A0A949AAA6-F1
#
_cell.length_a   1.000
_cell.length_b   1.000
_cell.length_c   1.000
_cell.angle_alpha   90.00
_cell.angle_beta   90.00
_cell.angle_gamma   90.00
#
_symmetry.space_group_name_H-M   'P 1'
#
loop_
_entity.id
_entity.type
_entity.pdbx_description
1 polymer ?
#
loop_
_entity_poly.entity_id
_entity_poly.type
_entity_poly.pdbx_seq_one_letter_code
_entity_poly.pdbx_strand_id
1 'polypeptide(L)'
;MKAIQDDVLAERSGPVLSPANLEQFFRHKERSEKVCQILQYLLSFMTHIPGNDEIGDEPLNPAEQFREFIRYEADLLLEEDVKNAIFQETNHKSPSNGGNVWDYQERIITMNREMKELVVKDEKGVAGTIATLCQVLEQLCQFWFEVKREDIRRTRRSDIFLYTLARIVQSRCWQTEKS
;
A
#
# COMPACT_ATOMS: atom_id res chain seq x y z
N MET A 1 43.81 -16.57 38.22
CA MET A 1 42.35 -16.76 38.19
C MET A 1 41.70 -15.51 37.58
N LYS A 2 41.55 -15.50 36.25
CA LYS A 2 40.98 -14.38 35.49
C LYS A 2 40.08 -14.99 34.41
N ALA A 3 38.91 -15.47 34.84
CA ALA A 3 37.94 -16.17 33.98
C ALA A 3 36.51 -16.03 34.55
N ILE A 4 36.18 -14.89 35.16
CA ILE A 4 34.85 -14.64 35.74
C ILE A 4 34.24 -13.33 35.21
N GLN A 5 34.95 -12.57 34.37
CA GLN A 5 34.49 -11.23 33.93
C GLN A 5 33.86 -11.20 32.53
N ASP A 6 34.10 -12.23 31.70
CA ASP A 6 33.57 -12.27 30.32
C ASP A 6 32.20 -12.95 30.22
N ASP A 7 31.80 -13.73 31.24
CA ASP A 7 30.55 -14.49 31.22
C ASP A 7 29.31 -13.63 31.57
N VAL A 8 29.53 -12.50 32.26
CA VAL A 8 28.44 -11.59 32.71
C VAL A 8 28.05 -10.57 31.61
N LEU A 9 28.84 -10.45 30.54
CA LEU A 9 28.52 -9.55 29.42
C LEU A 9 27.66 -10.23 28.35
N ALA A 10 27.59 -11.56 28.32
CA ALA A 10 26.77 -12.31 27.37
C ALA A 10 25.27 -12.25 27.69
N GLU A 11 24.89 -12.07 28.97
CA GLU A 11 23.49 -12.02 29.42
C GLU A 11 22.74 -10.72 29.06
N ARG A 12 23.40 -9.73 28.45
CA ARG A 12 22.74 -8.51 27.92
C ARG A 12 22.40 -8.57 26.45
N SER A 13 22.70 -9.67 25.78
CA SER A 13 22.25 -9.90 24.41
C SER A 13 20.78 -10.29 24.48
N GLY A 14 19.88 -9.33 24.24
CA GLY A 14 18.45 -9.59 24.05
C GLY A 14 18.23 -10.73 23.06
N PRO A 15 17.03 -11.35 23.04
CA PRO A 15 16.78 -12.55 22.24
C PRO A 15 17.27 -12.32 20.82
N VAL A 16 18.24 -13.14 20.38
CA VAL A 16 18.80 -13.09 19.03
C VAL A 16 17.63 -13.22 18.07
N LEU A 17 17.27 -12.10 17.43
CA LEU A 17 16.18 -12.09 16.47
C LEU A 17 16.56 -13.04 15.34
N SER A 18 15.70 -14.03 15.08
CA SER A 18 15.92 -14.93 13.95
C SER A 18 15.98 -14.12 12.64
N PRO A 19 16.71 -14.59 11.62
CA PRO A 19 16.75 -13.92 10.32
C PRO A 19 15.36 -13.63 9.74
N ALA A 20 14.40 -14.56 9.92
CA ALA A 20 13.01 -14.39 9.51
C ALA A 20 12.29 -13.25 10.28
N ASN A 21 12.53 -13.10 11.58
CA ASN A 21 11.93 -12.03 12.38
C ASN A 21 12.51 -10.65 12.01
N LEU A 22 13.80 -10.59 11.67
CA LEU A 22 14.44 -9.37 11.16
C LEU A 22 13.86 -8.97 9.81
N GLU A 23 13.72 -9.91 8.89
CA GLU A 23 13.13 -9.66 7.58
C GLU A 23 11.69 -9.15 7.69
N GLN A 24 10.87 -9.79 8.55
CA GLN A 24 9.51 -9.32 8.82
C GLN A 24 9.49 -7.91 9.40
N PHE A 25 10.40 -7.58 10.31
CA PHE A 25 10.50 -6.25 10.90
C PHE A 25 10.84 -5.18 9.85
N PHE A 26 11.85 -5.43 9.00
CA PHE A 26 12.24 -4.50 7.95
C PHE A 26 11.13 -4.30 6.92
N ARG A 27 10.46 -5.38 6.50
CA ARG A 27 9.30 -5.28 5.61
C ARG A 27 8.16 -4.47 6.24
N HIS A 28 7.87 -4.70 7.53
CA HIS A 28 6.81 -3.93 8.20
C HIS A 28 7.16 -2.45 8.32
N LYS A 29 8.43 -2.13 8.60
CA LYS A 29 8.93 -0.76 8.64
C LYS A 29 8.80 -0.09 7.27
N GLU A 30 9.29 -0.74 6.21
CA GLU A 30 9.20 -0.24 4.85
C GLU A 30 7.74 0.02 4.43
N ARG A 31 6.84 -0.95 4.66
CA ARG A 31 5.40 -0.80 4.40
C ARG A 31 4.83 0.42 5.13
N SER A 32 5.19 0.60 6.40
CA SER A 32 4.71 1.73 7.20
C SER A 32 5.24 3.07 6.70
N GLU A 33 6.51 3.14 6.29
CA GLU A 33 7.11 4.33 5.71
C GLU A 33 6.45 4.72 4.39
N LYS A 34 6.22 3.73 3.50
CA LYS A 34 5.52 3.94 2.23
C LYS A 34 4.09 4.45 2.43
N VAL A 35 3.34 3.85 3.36
CA VAL A 35 1.98 4.30 3.71
C VAL A 35 1.98 5.73 4.26
N CYS A 36 2.90 6.07 5.16
CA CYS A 36 3.03 7.43 5.68
C CYS A 36 3.33 8.43 4.57
N GLN A 37 4.25 8.10 3.67
CA GLN A 37 4.63 8.95 2.55
C GLN A 37 3.43 9.24 1.64
N ILE A 38 2.66 8.21 1.24
CA ILE A 38 1.50 8.44 0.38
C ILE A 38 0.39 9.21 1.10
N LEU A 39 0.17 8.99 2.39
CA LEU A 39 -0.81 9.76 3.16
C LEU A 39 -0.43 11.24 3.21
N GLN A 40 0.85 11.55 3.37
CA GLN A 40 1.34 12.93 3.33
C GLN A 40 1.09 13.59 1.97
N TYR A 41 1.32 12.88 0.86
CA TYR A 41 1.01 13.38 -0.48
C TYR A 41 -0.49 13.59 -0.70
N LEU A 42 -1.33 12.63 -0.30
CA LEU A 42 -2.78 12.79 -0.44
C LEU A 42 -3.30 13.96 0.40
N LEU A 43 -2.75 14.18 1.60
CA LEU A 43 -3.08 15.32 2.43
C LEU A 43 -2.59 16.65 1.83
N SER A 44 -1.41 16.70 1.23
CA SER A 44 -0.95 17.93 0.54
C SER A 44 -1.85 18.25 -0.65
N PHE A 45 -2.29 17.24 -1.41
CA PHE A 45 -3.23 17.38 -2.52
C PHE A 45 -4.62 17.89 -2.12
N MET A 46 -5.03 17.69 -0.86
CA MET A 46 -6.25 18.33 -0.35
C MET A 46 -6.13 19.85 -0.29
N THR A 47 -4.92 20.39 -0.10
CA THR A 47 -4.68 21.84 -0.07
C THR A 47 -4.42 22.38 -1.46
N HIS A 48 -3.59 21.69 -2.25
CA HIS A 48 -3.12 22.16 -3.55
C HIS A 48 -2.82 20.98 -4.48
N ILE A 49 -3.37 21.00 -5.70
CA ILE A 49 -3.02 20.02 -6.74
C ILE A 49 -1.95 20.67 -7.62
N PRO A 50 -0.75 20.07 -7.75
CA PRO A 50 0.34 20.70 -8.47
C PRO A 50 -0.02 20.90 -9.96
N GLY A 51 0.28 22.10 -10.45
CA GLY A 51 0.21 22.45 -11.87
C GLY A 51 1.38 21.85 -12.65
N ASN A 52 1.27 21.79 -13.99
CA ASN A 52 2.36 21.31 -14.84
C ASN A 52 3.60 22.23 -14.76
N ASP A 53 3.38 23.52 -14.51
CA ASP A 53 4.38 24.57 -14.37
C ASP A 53 5.13 24.51 -13.04
N GLU A 54 4.48 24.03 -11.97
CA GLU A 54 5.08 23.94 -10.64
C GLU A 54 6.03 22.75 -10.48
N ILE A 55 5.90 21.73 -11.32
CA ILE A 55 6.71 20.50 -11.24
C ILE A 55 8.08 20.66 -11.87
N GLY A 56 8.24 21.59 -12.81
CA GLY A 56 9.51 21.83 -13.50
C GLY A 56 10.64 22.24 -12.56
N ASP A 57 10.30 22.87 -11.43
CA ASP A 57 11.25 23.40 -10.46
C ASP A 57 11.41 22.50 -9.21
N GLU A 58 10.62 21.42 -9.08
CA GLU A 58 10.68 20.53 -7.92
C GLU A 58 11.63 19.34 -8.13
N PRO A 59 12.39 18.94 -7.10
CA PRO A 59 13.30 17.80 -7.20
C PRO A 59 12.59 16.44 -7.31
N LEU A 60 11.29 16.37 -7.01
CA LEU A 60 10.51 15.14 -7.02
C LEU A 60 9.15 15.38 -7.67
N ASN A 61 8.82 14.61 -8.71
CA ASN A 61 7.50 14.65 -9.33
C ASN A 61 6.48 13.90 -8.46
N PRO A 62 5.44 14.56 -7.92
CA PRO A 62 4.47 13.91 -7.05
C PRO A 62 3.69 12.76 -7.72
N ALA A 63 3.45 12.86 -9.03
CA ALA A 63 2.82 11.79 -9.79
C ALA A 63 3.74 10.56 -9.89
N GLU A 64 5.05 10.74 -10.06
CA GLU A 64 5.99 9.61 -10.13
C GLU A 64 6.16 8.94 -8.77
N GLN A 65 6.21 9.71 -7.68
CA GLN A 65 6.24 9.14 -6.32
C GLN A 65 4.98 8.31 -6.02
N PHE A 66 3.82 8.77 -6.47
CA PHE A 66 2.58 8.01 -6.34
C PHE A 66 2.59 6.75 -7.24
N ARG A 67 3.13 6.82 -8.46
CA ARG A 67 3.34 5.63 -9.30
C ARG A 67 4.22 4.60 -8.63
N GLU A 68 5.34 5.02 -8.05
CA GLU A 68 6.23 4.13 -7.30
C GLU A 68 5.51 3.44 -6.15
N PHE A 69 4.67 4.18 -5.41
CA PHE A 69 3.84 3.59 -4.36
C PHE A 69 2.88 2.53 -4.89
N ILE A 70 2.16 2.80 -5.98
CA ILE A 70 1.23 1.82 -6.57
C ILE A 70 1.97 0.60 -7.11
N ARG A 71 3.15 0.77 -7.73
CA ARG A 71 4.00 -0.36 -8.18
C ARG A 71 4.42 -1.23 -6.99
N TYR A 72 4.84 -0.58 -5.91
CA TYR A 72 5.21 -1.26 -4.67
C TYR A 72 4.04 -2.10 -4.12
N GLU A 73 2.85 -1.52 -3.98
CA GLU A 73 1.66 -2.25 -3.52
C GLU A 73 1.25 -3.37 -4.49
N ALA A 74 1.38 -3.15 -5.80
CA ALA A 74 1.11 -4.17 -6.79
C ALA A 74 2.05 -5.37 -6.60
N ASP A 75 3.35 -5.14 -6.50
CA ASP A 75 4.35 -6.21 -6.30
C ASP A 75 4.16 -6.94 -4.97
N LEU A 76 3.77 -6.21 -3.91
CA LEU A 76 3.49 -6.76 -2.60
C LEU A 76 2.34 -7.78 -2.62
N LEU A 77 1.31 -7.59 -3.45
CA LEU A 77 0.23 -8.56 -3.62
C LEU A 77 0.71 -9.93 -4.15
N LEU A 78 1.85 -9.95 -4.85
CA LEU A 78 2.43 -11.18 -5.38
C LEU A 78 3.36 -11.88 -4.40
N GLU A 79 3.68 -11.27 -3.25
CA GLU A 79 4.51 -11.90 -2.22
C GLU A 79 3.78 -13.08 -1.57
N GLU A 80 4.54 -14.14 -1.28
CA GLU A 80 3.97 -15.38 -0.73
C GLU A 80 3.36 -15.20 0.67
N ASP A 81 3.96 -14.38 1.53
CA ASP A 81 3.39 -14.05 2.85
C ASP A 81 2.04 -13.34 2.73
N VAL A 82 1.92 -12.45 1.74
CA VAL A 82 0.70 -11.69 1.48
C VAL A 82 -0.40 -12.60 0.92
N LYS A 83 -0.08 -13.43 -0.07
CA LYS A 83 -1.00 -14.47 -0.59
C LYS A 83 -1.48 -15.40 0.51
N ASN A 84 -0.56 -15.87 1.36
CA ASN A 84 -0.89 -16.75 2.49
C ASN A 84 -1.80 -16.05 3.51
N ALA A 85 -1.57 -14.77 3.81
CA ALA A 85 -2.43 -14.00 4.68
C ALA A 85 -3.84 -13.81 4.10
N ILE A 86 -3.95 -13.53 2.80
CA ILE A 86 -5.24 -13.45 2.09
C ILE A 86 -5.95 -14.81 2.15
N PHE A 87 -5.24 -15.90 1.86
CA PHE A 87 -5.77 -17.26 1.90
C PHE A 87 -6.32 -17.65 3.28
N GLN A 88 -5.58 -17.36 4.35
CA GLN A 88 -6.03 -17.65 5.71
C GLN A 88 -7.28 -16.84 6.06
N GLU A 89 -7.33 -15.58 5.62
CA GLU A 89 -8.46 -14.70 5.88
C GLU A 89 -9.73 -15.15 5.15
N THR A 90 -9.61 -15.60 3.91
CA THR A 90 -10.76 -15.94 3.06
C THR A 90 -11.31 -17.33 3.34
N ASN A 91 -10.46 -18.33 3.63
CA ASN A 91 -10.88 -19.72 3.81
C ASN A 91 -11.50 -20.08 5.17
N HIS A 92 -11.17 -19.39 6.26
CA HIS A 92 -11.37 -19.97 7.58
C HIS A 92 -12.78 -19.92 8.18
N LYS A 93 -13.83 -19.38 7.53
CA LYS A 93 -15.11 -19.13 8.25
C LYS A 93 -16.46 -19.33 7.54
N SER A 94 -16.57 -20.04 6.42
CA SER A 94 -17.91 -20.32 5.84
C SER A 94 -18.02 -21.71 5.21
N PRO A 95 -18.78 -22.66 5.81
CA PRO A 95 -19.12 -23.94 5.17
C PRO A 95 -20.03 -23.81 3.95
N SER A 96 -20.63 -22.63 3.72
CA SER A 96 -21.75 -22.44 2.78
C SER A 96 -21.52 -21.42 1.67
N ASN A 97 -20.46 -20.61 1.72
CA ASN A 97 -20.11 -19.60 0.69
C ASN A 97 -18.59 -19.58 0.49
N GLY A 98 -18.01 -20.74 0.18
CA GLY A 98 -16.59 -20.84 -0.12
C GLY A 98 -16.30 -20.19 -1.48
N GLY A 99 -15.91 -18.91 -1.46
CA GLY A 99 -15.13 -18.36 -2.57
C GLY A 99 -13.91 -19.26 -2.74
N ASN A 100 -13.73 -19.81 -3.93
CA ASN A 100 -12.70 -20.79 -4.17
C ASN A 100 -11.34 -20.11 -3.97
N VAL A 101 -10.37 -20.82 -3.39
CA VAL A 101 -8.98 -20.37 -3.27
C VAL A 101 -8.45 -19.85 -4.61
N TRP A 102 -8.85 -20.51 -5.68
CA TRP A 102 -8.54 -20.15 -7.06
C TRP A 102 -9.09 -18.77 -7.44
N ASP A 103 -10.25 -18.35 -6.92
CA ASP A 103 -10.87 -17.06 -7.24
C ASP A 103 -10.00 -15.90 -6.74
N TYR A 104 -9.44 -15.98 -5.53
CA TYR A 104 -8.56 -14.93 -5.01
C TYR A 104 -7.18 -14.93 -5.66
N GLN A 105 -6.66 -16.10 -6.05
CA GLN A 105 -5.40 -16.17 -6.76
C GLN A 105 -5.48 -15.52 -8.15
N GLU A 106 -6.52 -15.83 -8.93
CA GLU A 106 -6.77 -15.18 -10.22
C GLU A 106 -7.03 -13.67 -10.06
N ARG A 107 -7.74 -13.30 -8.99
CA ARG A 107 -8.04 -11.90 -8.70
C ARG A 107 -6.81 -11.08 -8.30
N ILE A 108 -5.89 -11.65 -7.51
CA ILE A 108 -4.59 -11.02 -7.19
C ILE A 108 -3.80 -10.77 -8.48
N ILE A 109 -3.73 -11.75 -9.38
CA ILE A 109 -3.00 -11.62 -10.65
C ILE A 109 -3.65 -10.56 -11.54
N THR A 110 -4.98 -10.60 -11.66
CA THR A 110 -5.76 -9.63 -12.44
C THR A 110 -5.54 -8.22 -11.93
N MET A 111 -5.68 -8.01 -10.61
CA MET A 111 -5.51 -6.70 -9.99
C MET A 111 -4.06 -6.21 -10.12
N ASN A 112 -3.05 -7.06 -9.92
CA ASN A 112 -1.64 -6.67 -10.13
C ASN A 112 -1.41 -6.16 -11.56
N ARG A 113 -1.94 -6.88 -12.57
CA ARG A 113 -1.82 -6.49 -13.97
C ARG A 113 -2.52 -5.15 -14.23
N GLU A 114 -3.76 -5.00 -13.78
CA GLU A 114 -4.55 -3.77 -13.96
C GLU A 114 -3.87 -2.56 -13.30
N MET A 115 -3.37 -2.72 -12.07
CA MET A 115 -2.62 -1.68 -11.36
C MET A 115 -1.38 -1.25 -12.17
N LYS A 116 -0.61 -2.21 -12.69
CA LYS A 116 0.58 -1.93 -13.49
C LYS A 116 0.25 -1.25 -14.81
N GLU A 117 -0.82 -1.65 -15.48
CA GLU A 117 -1.29 -1.02 -16.73
C GLU A 117 -1.73 0.43 -16.49
N LEU A 118 -2.53 0.67 -15.44
CA LEU A 118 -3.05 2.00 -15.10
C LEU A 118 -1.95 2.96 -14.61
N VAL A 119 -0.90 2.45 -13.98
CA VAL A 119 0.25 3.26 -13.54
C VAL A 119 1.04 3.85 -14.72
N VAL A 120 1.14 3.14 -15.84
CA VAL A 120 1.87 3.61 -17.03
C VAL A 120 1.03 4.58 -17.87
N LYS A 121 -0.27 4.66 -17.61
CA LYS A 121 -1.16 5.57 -18.33
C LYS A 121 -0.88 7.02 -17.92
N ASP A 122 -0.27 7.78 -18.82
CA ASP A 122 -0.23 9.24 -18.73
C ASP A 122 -1.58 9.81 -19.18
N GLU A 123 -2.29 10.44 -18.26
CA GLU A 123 -3.46 11.25 -18.59
C GLU A 123 -3.00 12.69 -18.92
N LYS A 124 -3.91 13.50 -19.49
CA LYS A 124 -3.58 14.87 -19.88
C LYS A 124 -3.29 15.75 -18.66
N GLY A 125 -2.02 15.85 -18.31
CA GLY A 125 -1.53 16.68 -17.21
C GLY A 125 -1.50 15.95 -15.87
N VAL A 126 -0.94 16.65 -14.88
CA VAL A 126 -0.63 16.05 -13.57
C VAL A 126 -1.87 15.75 -12.77
N ALA A 127 -2.87 16.64 -12.80
CA ALA A 127 -4.15 16.43 -12.12
C ALA A 127 -4.84 15.15 -12.63
N GLY A 128 -4.91 14.93 -13.95
CA GLY A 128 -5.48 13.72 -14.54
C GLY A 128 -4.70 12.46 -14.16
N THR A 129 -3.36 12.55 -14.12
CA THR A 129 -2.52 11.44 -13.68
C THR A 129 -2.76 11.09 -12.21
N ILE A 130 -2.80 12.09 -11.32
CA ILE A 130 -3.12 11.89 -9.89
C ILE A 130 -4.52 11.31 -9.72
N ALA A 131 -5.51 11.75 -10.50
CA ALA A 131 -6.87 11.22 -10.45
C ALA A 131 -6.93 9.74 -10.80
N THR A 132 -6.19 9.31 -11.83
CA THR A 132 -6.06 7.90 -12.22
C THR A 132 -5.37 7.09 -11.13
N LEU A 133 -4.28 7.59 -10.55
CA LEU A 133 -3.58 6.89 -9.46
C LEU A 133 -4.45 6.77 -8.20
N CYS A 134 -5.27 7.78 -7.90
CA CYS A 134 -6.28 7.70 -6.84
C CYS A 134 -7.33 6.62 -7.12
N GLN A 135 -7.76 6.46 -8.38
CA GLN A 135 -8.67 5.38 -8.77
C GLN A 135 -8.06 4.01 -8.50
N VAL A 136 -6.78 3.82 -8.85
CA VAL A 136 -6.08 2.56 -8.60
C VAL A 136 -5.95 2.29 -7.11
N LEU A 137 -5.61 3.32 -6.32
CA LEU A 137 -5.54 3.20 -4.87
C LEU A 137 -6.91 2.87 -4.25
N GLU A 138 -7.99 3.42 -4.78
CA GLU A 138 -9.36 3.10 -4.36
C GLU A 138 -9.66 1.60 -4.57
N GLN A 139 -9.36 1.08 -5.76
CA GLN A 139 -9.56 -0.33 -6.11
C GLN A 139 -8.74 -1.26 -5.20
N LEU A 140 -7.49 -0.91 -4.92
CA LEU A 140 -6.64 -1.65 -3.99
C LEU A 140 -7.25 -1.69 -2.58
N CYS A 141 -7.74 -0.55 -2.08
CA CYS A 141 -8.36 -0.50 -0.75
C CYS A 141 -9.65 -1.33 -0.71
N GLN A 142 -10.49 -1.26 -1.74
CA GLN A 142 -11.70 -2.09 -1.86
C GLN A 142 -11.36 -3.58 -1.84
N PHE A 143 -10.32 -4.01 -2.57
CA PHE A 143 -9.86 -5.39 -2.50
C PHE A 143 -9.50 -5.80 -1.06
N TRP A 144 -8.78 -4.95 -0.32
CA TRP A 144 -8.47 -5.24 1.08
C TRP A 144 -9.70 -5.28 1.98
N PHE A 145 -10.69 -4.42 1.73
CA PHE A 145 -11.97 -4.45 2.47
C PHE A 145 -12.71 -5.76 2.21
N GLU A 146 -12.76 -6.21 0.96
CA GLU A 146 -13.38 -7.48 0.59
C GLU A 146 -12.66 -8.69 1.20
N VAL A 147 -11.32 -8.70 1.19
CA VAL A 147 -10.53 -9.71 1.90
C VAL A 147 -10.91 -9.76 3.37
N LYS A 148 -11.19 -8.59 3.99
CA LYS A 148 -11.68 -8.47 5.37
C LYS A 148 -13.21 -8.60 5.51
N ARG A 149 -13.92 -8.95 4.43
CA ARG A 149 -15.38 -9.13 4.37
C ARG A 149 -16.17 -7.88 4.77
N GLU A 150 -15.65 -6.71 4.42
CA GLU A 150 -16.21 -5.40 4.79
C GLU A 150 -16.31 -5.18 6.32
N ASP A 151 -15.60 -5.99 7.12
CA ASP A 151 -15.55 -5.82 8.56
C ASP A 151 -14.57 -4.70 8.92
N ILE A 152 -15.11 -3.49 9.10
CA ILE A 152 -14.35 -2.29 9.46
C ILE A 152 -13.52 -2.44 10.74
N ARG A 153 -13.87 -3.38 11.64
CA ARG A 153 -13.10 -3.65 12.87
C ARG A 153 -11.81 -4.41 12.59
N ARG A 154 -11.72 -5.06 11.43
CA ARG A 154 -10.60 -5.91 11.00
C ARG A 154 -9.79 -5.26 9.88
N THR A 155 -10.36 -4.28 9.20
CA THR A 155 -9.68 -3.43 8.24
C THR A 155 -8.66 -2.53 8.93
N ARG A 156 -7.47 -2.38 8.34
CA ARG A 156 -6.45 -1.45 8.86
C ARG A 156 -6.96 -0.02 8.70
N ARG A 157 -6.73 0.81 9.73
CA ARG A 157 -7.13 2.23 9.68
C ARG A 157 -6.45 2.98 8.54
N SER A 158 -5.21 2.62 8.19
CA SER A 158 -4.50 3.15 7.02
C SER A 158 -5.32 3.00 5.75
N ASP A 159 -5.88 1.82 5.51
CA ASP A 159 -6.58 1.48 4.26
C ASP A 159 -7.88 2.29 4.16
N ILE A 160 -8.56 2.53 5.29
CA ILE A 160 -9.74 3.41 5.37
C ILE A 160 -9.37 4.87 5.04
N PHE A 161 -8.26 5.37 5.60
CA PHE A 161 -7.80 6.73 5.33
C PHE A 161 -7.35 6.89 3.88
N LEU A 162 -6.58 5.95 3.35
CA LEU A 162 -6.14 5.93 1.95
C LEU A 162 -7.34 5.95 1.01
N TYR A 163 -8.33 5.07 1.22
CA TYR A 163 -9.57 5.03 0.45
C TYR A 163 -10.29 6.39 0.46
N THR A 164 -10.48 6.95 1.65
CA THR A 164 -11.22 8.21 1.82
C THR A 164 -10.50 9.38 1.15
N LEU A 165 -9.19 9.49 1.38
CA LEU A 165 -8.36 10.56 0.83
C LEU A 165 -8.24 10.44 -0.70
N ALA A 166 -8.04 9.24 -1.23
CA ALA A 166 -7.98 8.99 -2.67
C ALA A 166 -9.26 9.50 -3.37
N ARG A 167 -10.44 9.19 -2.82
CA ARG A 167 -11.71 9.67 -3.38
C ARG A 167 -11.86 11.20 -3.34
N ILE A 168 -11.44 11.83 -2.24
CA ILE A 168 -11.51 13.28 -2.10
C ILE A 168 -10.56 13.95 -3.10
N VAL A 169 -9.31 13.48 -3.18
CA VAL A 169 -8.29 14.02 -4.09
C VAL A 169 -8.70 13.82 -5.55
N GLN A 170 -9.18 12.63 -5.92
CA GLN A 170 -9.68 12.35 -7.27
C GLN A 170 -10.79 13.33 -7.67
N SER A 171 -11.76 13.56 -6.78
CA SER A 171 -12.84 14.51 -7.05
C SER A 171 -12.33 15.94 -7.27
N ARG A 172 -11.30 16.37 -6.54
CA ARG A 172 -10.66 17.68 -6.71
C ARG A 172 -9.92 17.77 -8.04
N CYS A 173 -9.15 16.74 -8.41
CA CYS A 173 -8.44 16.71 -9.70
C CYS A 173 -9.40 16.92 -10.88
N TRP A 174 -10.57 16.28 -10.87
CA TRP A 174 -11.59 16.48 -11.92
C TRP A 174 -12.25 17.86 -11.91
N GLN A 175 -12.22 18.59 -10.79
CA GLN A 175 -12.68 19.99 -10.74
C GLN A 175 -11.62 20.92 -11.33
N THR A 176 -10.33 20.65 -11.07
CA THR A 176 -9.21 21.40 -11.63
C THR A 176 -9.16 21.30 -13.16
N GLU A 177 -9.45 20.14 -13.75
CA GLU A 177 -9.48 19.98 -15.22
C GLU A 177 -10.63 20.73 -15.92
N LYS A 178 -11.67 21.13 -15.18
CA LYS A 178 -12.83 21.86 -15.73
C LYS A 178 -12.70 23.38 -15.63
N SER A 179 -11.72 23.86 -14.87
CA SER A 179 -11.47 25.28 -14.60
C SER A 179 -10.47 25.85 -15.59
#